data_AF-A0A7Z9ICM9-F1
#
_entry.id   AF-A0A7Z9ICM9-F1
#
_cell.length_a   1.000
_cell.length_b   1.000
_cell.length_c   1.000
_cell.angle_alpha   90.00
_cell.angle_beta   90.00
_cell.angle_gamma   90.00
#
_symmetry.space_group_name_H-M   'P 1'
#
loop_
_entity.id
_entity.type
_entity.pdbx_description
1 polymer ?
#
loop_
_entity_poly.entity_id
_entity_poly.type
_entity_poly.pdbx_seq_one_letter_code
_entity_poly.pdbx_strand_id
1 'polypeptide(L)'
;MDTITRIWELIKAFFLSLVNVFDQVVTSTFGSSNKRQVDHYSEEIEGINTLEPKYQAMSDDELRAQTELFRERLKTGQTLEDIRNEAFAVAREAGRRYVAMRHYDVQLIGGLVLHDGKIAEMVTGEGKTLVATLPAYLNALDGKGVHVVTVNDYLARRDMEWMAPLFLGLGLTIGNIQSDMPVRERQASYACDITYGTNNEFGFDYLRDNMRPAARDDERFPLHQQQSQGMLNYAIVDEVDNILIDEARTPLIISGPAHDNLQKYADADKLARQLKKDDHFVVNEKDHSVNLTDDGIRHAEKLAGVESFYTAGNMEWPHLIDNSLKAHFLYKTDVNYVVRDDKIIIVDQFTGRLMDGRQWSDGLHQAVEAKEGVKIKEETQTLATITLQNYFKLYKKISGMTGTALTEAREFWDIYKMNVVAIPTNRPMRRAEFRDVIYLEERYKFKAVADEVEQMNKWDTLIMNNGDEIIGKVESESDGTVVLLAADTRKRESFQRSDIKQINVAGRPVLVGTVSIEKSELISEYLV
;
A
#
# COMPACT_ATOMS: atom_id res chain seq x y z
N MET A 1 -25.14 40.77 -28.68
CA MET A 1 -24.10 40.07 -27.90
C MET A 1 -24.43 39.99 -26.41
N ASP A 2 -25.19 40.91 -25.82
CA ASP A 2 -25.43 40.95 -24.36
C ASP A 2 -26.44 39.91 -23.81
N THR A 3 -27.45 39.53 -24.61
CA THR A 3 -28.52 38.61 -24.17
C THR A 3 -28.07 37.15 -24.11
N ILE A 4 -27.22 36.71 -25.03
CA ILE A 4 -26.70 35.34 -25.05
C ILE A 4 -25.72 35.12 -23.89
N THR A 5 -24.87 36.09 -23.58
CA THR A 5 -23.94 36.03 -22.44
C THR A 5 -24.68 35.96 -21.10
N ARG A 6 -25.76 36.74 -20.93
CA ARG A 6 -26.62 36.66 -19.73
C ARG A 6 -27.34 35.32 -19.59
N ILE A 7 -27.79 34.73 -20.70
CA ILE A 7 -28.41 33.39 -20.69
C ILE A 7 -27.36 32.33 -20.31
N TRP A 8 -26.13 32.46 -20.82
CA TRP A 8 -25.03 31.54 -20.47
C TRP A 8 -24.60 31.66 -19.00
N GLU A 9 -24.55 32.87 -18.44
CA GLU A 9 -24.30 33.12 -17.02
C GLU A 9 -25.41 32.55 -16.12
N LEU A 10 -26.68 32.71 -16.52
CA LEU A 10 -27.83 32.12 -15.81
C LEU A 10 -27.82 30.59 -15.85
N ILE A 11 -27.45 30.00 -16.99
CA ILE A 11 -27.30 28.54 -17.13
C ILE A 11 -26.13 28.04 -16.27
N LYS A 12 -24.99 28.74 -16.26
CA LYS A 12 -23.87 28.41 -15.35
C LYS A 12 -24.29 28.48 -13.89
N ALA A 13 -24.94 29.58 -13.47
CA ALA A 13 -25.40 29.75 -12.10
C ALA A 13 -26.43 28.67 -11.70
N PHE A 14 -27.31 28.28 -12.61
CA PHE A 14 -28.28 27.21 -12.40
C PHE A 14 -27.61 25.82 -12.28
N PHE A 15 -26.63 25.51 -13.14
CA PHE A 15 -25.87 24.26 -13.06
C PHE A 15 -24.96 24.20 -11.82
N LEU A 16 -24.28 25.30 -11.46
CA LEU A 16 -23.51 25.40 -10.21
C LEU A 16 -24.40 25.25 -8.97
N SER A 17 -25.61 25.82 -8.99
CA SER A 17 -26.59 25.66 -7.92
C SER A 17 -27.08 24.20 -7.82
N LEU A 18 -27.36 23.55 -8.95
CA LEU A 18 -27.74 22.13 -8.99
C LEU A 18 -26.62 21.20 -8.50
N VAL A 19 -25.36 21.49 -8.85
CA VAL A 19 -24.20 20.73 -8.37
C VAL A 19 -24.03 20.92 -6.85
N ASN A 20 -24.16 22.15 -6.34
CA ASN A 20 -24.08 22.42 -4.90
C ASN A 20 -25.24 21.79 -4.11
N VAL A 21 -26.45 21.76 -4.66
CA VAL A 21 -27.61 21.08 -4.05
C VAL A 21 -27.43 19.56 -4.09
N PHE A 22 -26.84 19.01 -5.17
CA PHE A 22 -26.52 17.59 -5.25
C PHE A 22 -25.43 17.21 -4.24
N ASP A 23 -24.37 18.00 -4.11
CA ASP A 23 -23.32 17.81 -3.10
C ASP A 23 -23.87 17.91 -1.68
N GLN A 24 -24.77 18.86 -1.38
CA GLN A 24 -25.44 18.97 -0.07
C GLN A 24 -26.40 17.80 0.21
N VAL A 25 -27.08 17.27 -0.81
CA VAL A 25 -27.93 16.07 -0.66
C VAL A 25 -27.08 14.82 -0.47
N VAL A 26 -25.98 14.67 -1.19
CA VAL A 26 -25.03 13.55 -1.02
C VAL A 26 -24.35 13.63 0.36
N THR A 27 -23.87 14.78 0.81
CA THR A 27 -23.27 14.93 2.15
C THR A 27 -24.29 14.80 3.28
N SER A 28 -25.52 15.31 3.13
CA SER A 28 -26.56 15.13 4.16
C SER A 28 -27.07 13.68 4.24
N THR A 29 -27.17 12.98 3.11
CA THR A 29 -27.56 11.56 3.09
C THR A 29 -26.43 10.63 3.55
N PHE A 30 -25.17 10.86 3.13
CA PHE A 30 -24.01 10.12 3.65
C PHE A 30 -23.75 10.41 5.12
N GLY A 31 -23.87 11.67 5.57
CA GLY A 31 -23.80 12.03 6.98
C GLY A 31 -24.88 11.34 7.80
N SER A 32 -26.10 11.22 7.27
CA SER A 32 -27.19 10.47 7.91
C SER A 32 -26.97 8.96 7.92
N SER A 33 -26.35 8.40 6.87
CA SER A 33 -26.03 6.97 6.77
C SER A 33 -24.89 6.58 7.71
N ASN A 34 -23.79 7.35 7.71
CA ASN A 34 -22.66 7.14 8.61
C ASN A 34 -23.09 7.28 10.07
N LYS A 35 -23.87 8.32 10.38
CA LYS A 35 -24.43 8.48 11.74
C LYS A 35 -25.26 7.28 12.17
N ARG A 36 -26.15 6.76 11.32
CA ARG A 36 -26.93 5.54 11.62
C ARG A 36 -26.04 4.32 11.84
N GLN A 37 -24.98 4.16 11.03
CA GLN A 37 -24.03 3.05 11.21
C GLN A 37 -23.27 3.17 12.53
N VAL A 38 -22.85 4.37 12.93
CA VAL A 38 -22.19 4.61 14.22
C VAL A 38 -23.16 4.41 15.39
N ASP A 39 -24.38 4.96 15.28
CA ASP A 39 -25.42 4.86 16.30
C ASP A 39 -25.80 3.39 16.55
N HIS A 40 -25.73 2.52 15.53
CA HIS A 40 -25.95 1.07 15.64
C HIS A 40 -25.03 0.41 16.68
N TYR A 41 -23.79 0.88 16.83
CA TYR A 41 -22.83 0.31 17.78
C TYR A 41 -23.04 0.82 19.22
N SER A 42 -23.93 1.78 19.46
CA SER A 42 -24.08 2.41 20.78
C SER A 42 -24.52 1.41 21.86
N GLU A 43 -25.46 0.53 21.54
CA GLU A 43 -25.93 -0.52 22.47
C GLU A 43 -24.82 -1.52 22.81
N GLU A 44 -23.95 -1.83 21.86
CA GLU A 44 -22.84 -2.76 22.04
C GLU A 44 -21.72 -2.14 22.88
N ILE A 45 -21.44 -0.85 22.68
CA ILE A 45 -20.52 -0.08 23.53
C ILE A 45 -21.01 -0.08 24.97
N GLU A 46 -22.30 0.18 25.20
CA GLU A 46 -22.88 0.13 26.55
C GLU A 46 -22.73 -1.28 27.14
N GLY A 47 -23.02 -2.33 26.36
CA GLY A 47 -22.78 -3.71 26.74
C GLY A 47 -21.32 -3.99 27.14
N ILE A 48 -20.34 -3.49 26.40
CA ILE A 48 -18.92 -3.63 26.72
C ILE A 48 -18.55 -2.82 27.99
N ASN A 49 -19.06 -1.59 28.11
CA ASN A 49 -18.79 -0.69 29.24
C ASN A 49 -19.32 -1.26 30.56
N THR A 50 -20.50 -1.87 30.56
CA THR A 50 -21.10 -2.46 31.77
C THR A 50 -20.32 -3.67 32.29
N LEU A 51 -19.52 -4.31 31.45
CA LEU A 51 -18.65 -5.43 31.82
C LEU A 51 -17.30 -4.98 32.41
N GLU A 52 -16.92 -3.72 32.27
CA GLU A 52 -15.63 -3.21 32.73
C GLU A 52 -15.38 -3.47 34.24
N PRO A 53 -16.31 -3.21 35.17
CA PRO A 53 -16.08 -3.48 36.60
C PRO A 53 -15.83 -4.97 36.90
N LYS A 54 -16.47 -5.87 36.16
CA LYS A 54 -16.31 -7.33 36.30
C LYS A 54 -14.87 -7.73 35.96
N TYR A 55 -14.36 -7.32 34.81
CA TYR A 55 -13.01 -7.70 34.35
C TYR A 55 -11.91 -6.92 35.08
N GLN A 56 -12.17 -5.68 35.49
CA GLN A 56 -11.24 -4.91 36.32
C GLN A 56 -10.98 -5.58 37.68
N ALA A 57 -12.00 -6.23 38.28
CA ALA A 57 -11.88 -6.91 39.55
C ALA A 57 -11.11 -8.25 39.50
N MET A 58 -10.93 -8.82 38.30
CA MET A 58 -10.19 -10.07 38.11
C MET A 58 -8.69 -9.88 38.33
N SER A 59 -8.01 -10.90 38.84
CA SER A 59 -6.55 -11.04 38.77
C SER A 59 -6.08 -11.28 37.33
N ASP A 60 -4.77 -11.18 37.08
CA ASP A 60 -4.19 -11.43 35.75
C ASP A 60 -4.42 -12.87 35.28
N ASP A 61 -4.34 -13.84 36.20
CA ASP A 61 -4.62 -15.25 35.90
C ASP A 61 -6.09 -15.49 35.55
N GLU A 62 -7.02 -14.83 36.26
CA GLU A 62 -8.46 -14.92 35.97
C GLU A 62 -8.83 -14.26 34.64
N LEU A 63 -8.18 -13.14 34.30
CA LEU A 63 -8.34 -12.45 33.02
C LEU A 63 -7.79 -13.30 31.87
N ARG A 64 -6.59 -13.88 32.03
CA ARG A 64 -6.00 -14.82 31.09
C ARG A 64 -6.88 -16.05 30.87
N ALA A 65 -7.48 -16.59 31.94
CA ALA A 65 -8.36 -17.76 31.86
C ALA A 65 -9.63 -17.51 31.03
N GLN A 66 -10.02 -16.25 30.78
CA GLN A 66 -11.15 -15.95 29.90
C GLN A 66 -10.94 -16.45 28.47
N THR A 67 -9.69 -16.47 27.98
CA THR A 67 -9.36 -16.98 26.65
C THR A 67 -9.75 -18.45 26.47
N GLU A 68 -9.41 -19.31 27.45
CA GLU A 68 -9.80 -20.73 27.40
C GLU A 68 -11.31 -20.91 27.58
N LEU A 69 -11.94 -20.13 28.46
CA LEU A 69 -13.40 -20.13 28.61
C LEU A 69 -14.11 -19.79 27.28
N PHE A 70 -13.63 -18.77 26.56
CA PHE A 70 -14.21 -18.40 25.27
C PHE A 70 -13.97 -19.47 24.21
N ARG A 71 -12.75 -20.04 24.14
CA ARG A 71 -12.44 -21.18 23.25
C ARG A 71 -13.36 -22.38 23.50
N GLU A 72 -13.64 -22.71 24.76
CA GLU A 72 -14.60 -23.77 25.13
C GLU A 72 -16.03 -23.44 24.71
N ARG A 73 -16.48 -22.19 24.90
CA ARG A 73 -17.80 -21.73 24.46
C ARG A 73 -17.96 -21.82 22.93
N LEU A 74 -16.93 -21.48 22.17
CA LEU A 74 -16.94 -21.64 20.71
C LEU A 74 -17.00 -23.12 20.30
N LYS A 75 -16.26 -24.00 20.99
CA LYS A 75 -16.31 -25.46 20.75
C LYS A 75 -17.68 -26.07 21.04
N THR A 76 -18.43 -25.49 21.98
CA THR A 76 -19.79 -25.95 22.35
C THR A 76 -20.90 -25.35 21.48
N GLY A 77 -20.55 -24.54 20.47
CA GLY A 77 -21.47 -24.07 19.44
C GLY A 77 -21.88 -22.60 19.52
N GLN A 78 -21.35 -21.82 20.47
CA GLN A 78 -21.49 -20.37 20.42
C GLN A 78 -20.67 -19.78 19.27
N THR A 79 -21.09 -18.61 18.79
CA THR A 79 -20.43 -17.87 17.72
C THR A 79 -19.51 -16.77 18.28
N LEU A 80 -18.69 -16.18 17.41
CA LEU A 80 -17.89 -15.00 17.77
C LEU A 80 -18.78 -13.82 18.18
N GLU A 81 -19.97 -13.69 17.59
CA GLU A 81 -20.93 -12.64 17.94
C GLU A 81 -21.46 -12.81 19.37
N ASP A 82 -21.73 -14.04 19.79
CA ASP A 82 -22.26 -14.34 21.13
C ASP A 82 -21.29 -13.97 22.26
N ILE A 83 -19.98 -13.98 21.97
CA ILE A 83 -18.92 -13.67 22.94
C ILE A 83 -18.28 -12.28 22.72
N ARG A 84 -18.71 -11.55 21.68
CA ARG A 84 -18.03 -10.34 21.18
C ARG A 84 -17.83 -9.28 22.27
N ASN A 85 -18.88 -8.93 22.98
CA ASN A 85 -18.83 -7.87 24.01
C ASN A 85 -17.92 -8.27 25.18
N GLU A 86 -17.97 -9.53 25.60
CA GLU A 86 -17.13 -10.06 26.67
C GLU A 86 -15.66 -10.10 26.25
N ALA A 87 -15.36 -10.58 25.04
CA ALA A 87 -14.01 -10.61 24.49
C ALA A 87 -13.43 -9.20 24.32
N PHE A 88 -14.23 -8.23 23.87
CA PHE A 88 -13.81 -6.82 23.76
C PHE A 88 -13.53 -6.20 25.13
N ALA A 89 -14.36 -6.48 26.14
CA ALA A 89 -14.13 -6.01 27.49
C ALA A 89 -12.84 -6.60 28.10
N VAL A 90 -12.56 -7.89 27.85
CA VAL A 90 -11.31 -8.56 28.25
C VAL A 90 -10.10 -7.94 27.55
N ALA A 91 -10.17 -7.76 26.23
CA ALA A 91 -9.09 -7.14 25.46
C ALA A 91 -8.83 -5.68 25.89
N ARG A 92 -9.88 -4.91 26.22
CA ARG A 92 -9.75 -3.55 26.78
C ARG A 92 -9.02 -3.56 28.12
N GLU A 93 -9.39 -4.46 29.03
CA GLU A 93 -8.74 -4.56 30.34
C GLU A 93 -7.28 -5.01 30.19
N ALA A 94 -6.98 -5.92 29.27
CA ALA A 94 -5.61 -6.29 28.93
C ALA A 94 -4.82 -5.10 28.35
N GLY A 95 -5.44 -4.27 27.53
CA GLY A 95 -4.89 -2.99 27.06
C GLY A 95 -4.47 -2.09 28.22
N ARG A 96 -5.36 -1.94 29.20
CA ARG A 96 -5.08 -1.15 30.41
C ARG A 96 -3.93 -1.73 31.24
N ARG A 97 -3.86 -3.04 31.43
CA ARG A 97 -2.86 -3.69 32.30
C ARG A 97 -1.48 -3.82 31.67
N TYR A 98 -1.42 -4.33 30.44
CA TYR A 98 -0.16 -4.77 29.83
C TYR A 98 0.49 -3.73 28.92
N VAL A 99 -0.30 -2.79 28.37
CA VAL A 99 0.20 -1.71 27.51
C VAL A 99 -0.16 -0.31 28.05
N ALA A 100 -0.70 -0.22 29.27
CA ALA A 100 -1.05 1.03 29.96
C ALA A 100 -2.01 1.94 29.17
N MET A 101 -2.85 1.35 28.30
CA MET A 101 -3.79 2.09 27.45
C MET A 101 -5.18 1.45 27.50
N ARG A 102 -6.14 2.14 28.13
CA ARG A 102 -7.55 1.75 28.10
C ARG A 102 -8.16 2.22 26.78
N HIS A 103 -8.79 1.32 26.02
CA HIS A 103 -9.50 1.71 24.80
C HIS A 103 -10.60 2.74 25.08
N TYR A 104 -10.67 3.81 24.29
CA TYR A 104 -11.80 4.75 24.28
C TYR A 104 -13.03 4.14 23.61
N ASP A 105 -14.19 4.74 23.81
CA ASP A 105 -15.44 4.22 23.22
C ASP A 105 -15.41 4.30 21.69
N VAL A 106 -14.82 5.36 21.13
CA VAL A 106 -14.59 5.46 19.67
C VAL A 106 -13.67 4.36 19.14
N GLN A 107 -12.73 3.89 19.96
CA GLN A 107 -11.85 2.77 19.59
C GLN A 107 -12.58 1.43 19.66
N LEU A 108 -13.56 1.27 20.57
CA LEU A 108 -14.45 0.11 20.56
C LEU A 108 -15.29 0.06 19.27
N ILE A 109 -15.84 1.21 18.83
CA ILE A 109 -16.56 1.31 17.55
C ILE A 109 -15.65 0.87 16.40
N GLY A 110 -14.43 1.42 16.34
CA GLY A 110 -13.44 1.01 15.33
C GLY A 110 -13.19 -0.50 15.35
N GLY A 111 -13.05 -1.11 16.52
CA GLY A 111 -12.85 -2.55 16.66
C GLY A 111 -14.05 -3.37 16.18
N LEU A 112 -15.28 -2.93 16.47
CA LEU A 112 -16.52 -3.58 16.02
C LEU A 112 -16.66 -3.49 14.49
N VAL A 113 -16.39 -2.30 13.91
CA VAL A 113 -16.37 -2.08 12.46
C VAL A 113 -15.36 -3.01 11.77
N LEU A 114 -14.16 -3.14 12.33
CA LEU A 114 -13.17 -4.09 11.80
C LEU A 114 -13.67 -5.52 11.89
N HIS A 115 -14.21 -5.94 13.05
CA HIS A 115 -14.76 -7.29 13.22
C HIS A 115 -15.85 -7.63 12.20
N ASP A 116 -16.68 -6.67 11.83
CA ASP A 116 -17.73 -6.77 10.82
C ASP A 116 -17.21 -6.92 9.37
N GLY A 117 -15.89 -6.86 9.14
CA GLY A 117 -15.30 -6.91 7.81
C GLY A 117 -15.47 -5.61 7.02
N LYS A 118 -15.47 -4.47 7.72
CA LYS A 118 -15.59 -3.12 7.15
C LYS A 118 -14.28 -2.35 7.31
N ILE A 119 -14.24 -1.14 6.78
CA ILE A 119 -13.15 -0.19 6.97
C ILE A 119 -13.51 0.81 8.07
N ALA A 120 -12.67 0.92 9.08
CA ALA A 120 -12.74 1.97 10.10
C ALA A 120 -11.88 3.17 9.68
N GLU A 121 -12.51 4.26 9.25
CA GLU A 121 -11.80 5.52 9.03
C GLU A 121 -11.64 6.25 10.37
N MET A 122 -10.39 6.35 10.82
CA MET A 122 -10.00 6.96 12.09
C MET A 122 -8.85 7.93 11.85
N VAL A 123 -9.04 9.18 12.28
CA VAL A 123 -8.01 10.22 12.15
C VAL A 123 -6.70 9.79 12.82
N THR A 124 -5.57 10.16 12.23
CA THR A 124 -4.24 9.91 12.79
C THR A 124 -4.15 10.36 14.24
N GLY A 125 -3.65 9.48 15.11
CA GLY A 125 -3.57 9.73 16.55
C GLY A 125 -4.72 9.17 17.38
N GLU A 126 -5.81 8.68 16.76
CA GLU A 126 -6.91 8.01 17.47
C GLU A 126 -6.57 6.57 17.91
N GLY A 127 -5.34 6.09 17.65
CA GLY A 127 -4.83 4.81 18.18
C GLY A 127 -5.17 3.55 17.37
N LYS A 128 -5.10 3.63 16.03
CA LYS A 128 -5.34 2.52 15.07
C LYS A 128 -4.68 1.20 15.49
N THR A 129 -3.39 1.21 15.85
CA THR A 129 -2.66 0.02 16.32
C THR A 129 -3.31 -0.65 17.54
N LEU A 130 -3.77 0.15 18.52
CA LEU A 130 -4.46 -0.38 19.70
C LEU A 130 -5.86 -0.89 19.34
N VAL A 131 -6.57 -0.23 18.44
CA VAL A 131 -7.91 -0.63 17.96
C VAL A 131 -7.88 -2.03 17.35
N ALA A 132 -6.88 -2.34 16.52
CA ALA A 132 -6.75 -3.64 15.87
C ALA A 132 -6.64 -4.82 16.86
N THR A 133 -6.23 -4.58 18.11
CA THR A 133 -6.12 -5.64 19.12
C THR A 133 -7.47 -6.24 19.53
N LEU A 134 -8.54 -5.44 19.48
CA LEU A 134 -9.90 -5.90 19.84
C LEU A 134 -10.41 -7.00 18.87
N PRO A 135 -10.52 -6.73 17.55
CA PRO A 135 -10.95 -7.75 16.60
C PRO A 135 -9.88 -8.84 16.40
N ALA A 136 -8.58 -8.54 16.55
CA ALA A 136 -7.55 -9.57 16.46
C ALA A 136 -7.70 -10.60 17.59
N TYR A 137 -7.89 -10.15 18.84
CA TYR A 137 -8.14 -11.04 19.98
C TYR A 137 -9.38 -11.90 19.73
N LEU A 138 -10.54 -11.28 19.43
CA LEU A 138 -11.80 -12.00 19.23
C LEU A 138 -11.70 -13.05 18.12
N ASN A 139 -11.19 -12.67 16.94
CA ASN A 139 -11.12 -13.57 15.80
C ASN A 139 -10.01 -14.64 15.93
N ALA A 140 -9.03 -14.45 16.81
CA ALA A 140 -8.02 -15.46 17.12
C ALA A 140 -8.56 -16.60 18.00
N LEU A 141 -9.67 -16.38 18.72
CA LEU A 141 -10.23 -17.37 19.66
C LEU A 141 -10.73 -18.66 18.97
N ASP A 142 -11.02 -18.62 17.68
CA ASP A 142 -11.43 -19.83 16.94
C ASP A 142 -10.25 -20.69 16.42
N GLY A 143 -9.01 -20.25 16.68
CA GLY A 143 -7.78 -20.98 16.37
C GLY A 143 -7.44 -21.07 14.88
N LYS A 144 -8.05 -20.23 14.04
CA LYS A 144 -7.82 -20.24 12.58
C LYS A 144 -6.79 -19.22 12.09
N GLY A 145 -6.22 -18.43 12.99
CA GLY A 145 -5.23 -17.40 12.70
C GLY A 145 -5.83 -16.06 12.26
N VAL A 146 -5.11 -14.98 12.58
CA VAL A 146 -5.39 -13.61 12.13
C VAL A 146 -4.12 -12.99 11.55
N HIS A 147 -4.21 -12.42 10.36
CA HIS A 147 -3.11 -11.67 9.75
C HIS A 147 -3.32 -10.18 9.93
N VAL A 148 -2.34 -9.49 10.53
CA VAL A 148 -2.31 -8.03 10.62
C VAL A 148 -1.30 -7.52 9.61
N VAL A 149 -1.78 -6.76 8.62
CA VAL A 149 -0.99 -6.31 7.48
C VAL A 149 -0.63 -4.84 7.66
N THR A 150 0.64 -4.51 7.47
CA THR A 150 1.16 -3.13 7.53
C THR A 150 1.95 -2.81 6.25
N VAL A 151 2.32 -1.54 6.06
CA VAL A 151 3.00 -1.08 4.84
C VAL A 151 4.49 -1.43 4.79
N ASN A 152 5.15 -1.77 5.90
CA ASN A 152 6.56 -2.16 5.89
C ASN A 152 6.97 -3.04 7.09
N ASP A 153 8.09 -3.76 6.96
CA ASP A 153 8.60 -4.71 7.95
C ASP A 153 8.92 -4.05 9.31
N TYR A 154 9.29 -2.76 9.32
CA TYR A 154 9.54 -2.02 10.57
C TYR A 154 8.24 -1.83 11.36
N LEU A 155 7.16 -1.40 10.70
CA LEU A 155 5.86 -1.22 11.34
C LEU A 155 5.27 -2.56 11.78
N ALA A 156 5.35 -3.60 10.94
CA ALA A 156 4.90 -4.95 11.30
C ALA A 156 5.56 -5.44 12.59
N ARG A 157 6.90 -5.31 12.67
CA ARG A 157 7.67 -5.71 13.85
C ARG A 157 7.37 -4.82 15.06
N ARG A 158 7.38 -3.51 14.89
CA ARG A 158 7.13 -2.54 15.98
C ARG A 158 5.76 -2.78 16.60
N ASP A 159 4.72 -2.92 15.78
CA ASP A 159 3.35 -3.05 16.26
C ASP A 159 3.12 -4.41 16.90
N MET A 160 3.72 -5.47 16.34
CA MET A 160 3.76 -6.79 16.98
C MET A 160 4.42 -6.72 18.35
N GLU A 161 5.64 -6.18 18.46
CA GLU A 161 6.38 -6.08 19.72
C GLU A 161 5.65 -5.20 20.74
N TRP A 162 5.04 -4.10 20.28
CA TRP A 162 4.31 -3.18 21.14
C TRP A 162 3.02 -3.79 21.69
N MET A 163 2.26 -4.52 20.88
CA MET A 163 1.01 -5.15 21.30
C MET A 163 1.18 -6.56 21.88
N ALA A 164 2.37 -7.17 21.76
CA ALA A 164 2.66 -8.50 22.29
C ALA A 164 2.31 -8.66 23.78
N PRO A 165 2.60 -7.72 24.70
CA PRO A 165 2.24 -7.88 26.11
C PRO A 165 0.74 -8.12 26.34
N LEU A 166 -0.12 -7.48 25.54
CA LEU A 166 -1.57 -7.66 25.61
C LEU A 166 -1.96 -9.09 25.21
N PHE A 167 -1.51 -9.55 24.04
CA PHE A 167 -1.88 -10.87 23.52
C PHE A 167 -1.26 -12.01 24.33
N LEU A 168 0.03 -11.90 24.65
CA LEU A 168 0.74 -12.86 25.47
C LEU A 168 0.17 -12.91 26.89
N GLY A 169 -0.23 -11.76 27.46
CA GLY A 169 -0.91 -11.67 28.76
C GLY A 169 -2.23 -12.44 28.76
N LEU A 170 -3.01 -12.32 27.68
CA LEU A 170 -4.25 -13.09 27.46
C LEU A 170 -4.03 -14.54 27.01
N GLY A 171 -2.79 -14.99 26.86
CA GLY A 171 -2.45 -16.38 26.53
C GLY A 171 -2.56 -16.74 25.05
N LEU A 172 -2.62 -15.75 24.17
CA LEU A 172 -2.44 -15.96 22.73
C LEU A 172 -0.96 -15.96 22.35
N THR A 173 -0.67 -16.57 21.22
CA THR A 173 0.64 -16.55 20.55
C THR A 173 0.66 -15.48 19.45
N ILE A 174 1.81 -14.85 19.27
CA ILE A 174 1.99 -13.79 18.26
C ILE A 174 3.34 -13.99 17.56
N GLY A 175 3.38 -13.74 16.26
CA GLY A 175 4.61 -13.74 15.47
C GLY A 175 4.56 -12.69 14.37
N ASN A 176 5.71 -12.44 13.74
CA ASN A 176 5.79 -11.64 12.53
C ASN A 176 6.52 -12.40 11.42
N ILE A 177 6.23 -12.01 10.18
CA ILE A 177 7.00 -12.40 9.01
C ILE A 177 7.76 -11.17 8.50
N GLN A 178 8.98 -11.40 8.02
CA GLN A 178 9.88 -10.39 7.47
C GLN A 178 10.56 -10.95 6.22
N SER A 179 11.10 -10.04 5.42
CA SER A 179 11.95 -10.37 4.28
C SER A 179 13.06 -11.37 4.68
N ASP A 180 13.37 -12.32 3.79
CA ASP A 180 14.44 -13.32 3.96
C ASP A 180 14.32 -14.30 5.14
N MET A 181 13.17 -14.35 5.84
CA MET A 181 12.97 -15.36 6.89
C MET A 181 13.01 -16.80 6.34
N PRO A 182 13.76 -17.72 6.98
CA PRO A 182 13.75 -19.14 6.64
C PRO A 182 12.36 -19.76 6.78
N VAL A 183 12.07 -20.77 5.96
CA VAL A 183 10.77 -21.46 5.92
C VAL A 183 10.30 -21.91 7.31
N ARG A 184 11.21 -22.47 8.11
CA ARG A 184 10.88 -22.96 9.46
C ARG A 184 10.36 -21.83 10.37
N GLU A 185 10.99 -20.66 10.31
CA GLU A 185 10.60 -19.52 11.12
C GLU A 185 9.28 -18.92 10.61
N ARG A 186 9.10 -18.85 9.28
CA ARG A 186 7.81 -18.44 8.68
C ARG A 186 6.67 -19.36 9.11
N GLN A 187 6.85 -20.67 9.02
CA GLN A 187 5.85 -21.64 9.47
C GLN A 187 5.51 -21.48 10.95
N ALA A 188 6.51 -21.19 11.80
CA ALA A 188 6.27 -20.89 13.21
C ALA A 188 5.45 -19.60 13.39
N SER A 189 5.76 -18.53 12.66
CA SER A 189 5.00 -17.27 12.71
C SER A 189 3.56 -17.44 12.21
N TYR A 190 3.33 -18.22 11.15
CA TYR A 190 1.98 -18.57 10.66
C TYR A 190 1.26 -19.62 11.52
N ALA A 191 1.93 -20.22 12.51
CA ALA A 191 1.30 -21.10 13.49
C ALA A 191 0.77 -20.33 14.71
N CYS A 192 1.20 -19.08 14.89
CA CYS A 192 0.71 -18.22 15.94
C CYS A 192 -0.77 -17.86 15.72
N ASP A 193 -1.47 -17.56 16.80
CA ASP A 193 -2.85 -17.08 16.76
C ASP A 193 -2.97 -15.77 15.96
N ILE A 194 -1.94 -14.92 16.02
CA ILE A 194 -1.83 -13.65 15.30
C ILE A 194 -0.47 -13.54 14.61
N THR A 195 -0.47 -13.19 13.33
CA THR A 195 0.73 -13.00 12.51
C THR A 195 0.76 -11.59 11.93
N TYR A 196 1.80 -10.82 12.21
CA TYR A 196 2.05 -9.52 11.62
C TYR A 196 2.94 -9.65 10.37
N GLY A 197 2.72 -8.81 9.36
CA GLY A 197 3.55 -8.81 8.16
C GLY A 197 3.19 -7.70 7.19
N THR A 198 3.83 -7.70 6.03
CA THR A 198 3.49 -6.80 4.92
C THR A 198 2.66 -7.52 3.86
N ASN A 199 1.91 -6.76 3.07
CA ASN A 199 1.18 -7.28 1.91
C ASN A 199 2.09 -8.07 0.94
N ASN A 200 3.32 -7.61 0.73
CA ASN A 200 4.33 -8.27 -0.09
C ASN A 200 4.75 -9.61 0.50
N GLU A 201 5.10 -9.66 1.79
CA GLU A 201 5.52 -10.91 2.44
C GLU A 201 4.41 -11.96 2.41
N PHE A 202 3.18 -11.57 2.74
CA PHE A 202 2.01 -12.45 2.68
C PHE A 202 1.72 -12.91 1.24
N GLY A 203 1.73 -12.00 0.27
CA GLY A 203 1.43 -12.33 -1.13
C GLY A 203 2.52 -13.18 -1.79
N PHE A 204 3.79 -12.91 -1.53
CA PHE A 204 4.89 -13.74 -2.04
C PHE A 204 4.97 -15.10 -1.36
N ASP A 205 4.65 -15.22 -0.06
CA ASP A 205 4.53 -16.52 0.58
C ASP A 205 3.41 -17.35 -0.04
N TYR A 206 2.28 -16.74 -0.37
CA TYR A 206 1.21 -17.43 -1.12
C TYR A 206 1.69 -17.92 -2.50
N LEU A 207 2.39 -17.08 -3.27
CA LEU A 207 2.95 -17.50 -4.56
C LEU A 207 3.97 -18.63 -4.40
N ARG A 208 4.88 -18.53 -3.42
CA ARG A 208 5.86 -19.58 -3.10
C ARG A 208 5.17 -20.89 -2.73
N ASP A 209 4.13 -20.84 -1.92
CA ASP A 209 3.39 -22.02 -1.46
C ASP A 209 2.67 -22.76 -2.59
N ASN A 210 2.21 -22.03 -3.61
CA ASN A 210 1.62 -22.63 -4.81
C ASN A 210 2.66 -23.25 -5.78
N MET A 211 3.96 -23.02 -5.53
CA MET A 211 5.06 -23.67 -6.26
C MET A 211 5.73 -24.79 -5.46
N ARG A 212 5.36 -24.99 -4.19
CA ARG A 212 5.94 -26.03 -3.36
C ARG A 212 5.31 -27.39 -3.63
N PRO A 213 6.10 -28.48 -3.60
CA PRO A 213 5.61 -29.82 -3.93
C PRO A 213 4.74 -30.46 -2.83
N ALA A 214 4.76 -29.92 -1.60
CA ALA A 214 4.08 -30.53 -0.46
C ALA A 214 3.24 -29.52 0.33
N ALA A 215 2.10 -30.00 0.83
CA ALA A 215 1.26 -29.24 1.74
C ALA A 215 1.98 -29.00 3.09
N ARG A 216 1.48 -28.03 3.85
CA ARG A 216 1.92 -27.79 5.23
C ARG A 216 1.70 -29.03 6.08
N ASP A 217 2.67 -29.34 6.95
CA ASP A 217 2.67 -30.48 7.88
C ASP A 217 2.68 -31.87 7.22
N ASP A 218 3.06 -31.98 5.94
CA ASP A 218 3.27 -33.27 5.28
C ASP A 218 4.62 -33.90 5.70
N GLU A 219 4.57 -34.80 6.68
CA GLU A 219 5.74 -35.48 7.27
C GLU A 219 6.62 -36.23 6.25
N ARG A 220 6.12 -36.50 5.03
CA ARG A 220 6.89 -37.18 3.97
C ARG A 220 7.94 -36.28 3.33
N PHE A 221 7.82 -34.97 3.48
CA PHE A 221 8.69 -33.99 2.86
C PHE A 221 9.45 -33.16 3.91
N PRO A 222 10.69 -32.74 3.64
CA PRO A 222 11.39 -31.84 4.54
C PRO A 222 10.72 -30.46 4.58
N LEU A 223 10.77 -29.76 5.72
CA LEU A 223 10.07 -28.49 5.96
C LEU A 223 10.26 -27.45 4.84
N HIS A 224 11.47 -27.33 4.28
CA HIS A 224 11.75 -26.36 3.21
C HIS A 224 10.95 -26.61 1.91
N GLN A 225 10.41 -27.82 1.71
CA GLN A 225 9.58 -28.19 0.56
C GLN A 225 8.07 -28.11 0.85
N GLN A 226 7.67 -27.82 2.09
CA GLN A 226 6.28 -27.72 2.51
C GLN A 226 5.79 -26.27 2.49
N GLN A 227 4.50 -26.06 2.26
CA GLN A 227 3.86 -24.74 2.35
C GLN A 227 4.12 -24.06 3.70
N SER A 228 4.35 -22.74 3.67
CA SER A 228 4.56 -21.90 4.85
C SER A 228 3.24 -21.43 5.47
N GLN A 229 2.37 -20.88 4.64
CA GLN A 229 1.09 -20.31 5.04
C GLN A 229 0.11 -21.40 5.45
N GLY A 230 -0.85 -21.00 6.28
CA GLY A 230 -2.04 -21.79 6.58
C GLY A 230 -3.25 -21.29 5.79
N MET A 231 -4.41 -21.50 6.37
CA MET A 231 -5.66 -20.98 5.84
C MET A 231 -5.70 -19.44 5.94
N LEU A 232 -6.14 -18.77 4.86
CA LEU A 232 -6.40 -17.33 4.85
C LEU A 232 -7.76 -17.03 5.52
N ASN A 233 -7.75 -16.86 6.84
CA ASN A 233 -8.96 -16.73 7.65
C ASN A 233 -9.43 -15.27 7.77
N TYR A 234 -8.67 -14.43 8.45
CA TYR A 234 -9.02 -13.03 8.68
C TYR A 234 -7.81 -12.12 8.50
N ALA A 235 -7.96 -11.07 7.68
CA ALA A 235 -6.95 -10.02 7.55
C ALA A 235 -7.47 -8.69 8.09
N ILE A 236 -6.62 -8.01 8.87
CA ILE A 236 -6.80 -6.61 9.27
C ILE A 236 -5.71 -5.81 8.55
N VAL A 237 -6.10 -4.94 7.63
CA VAL A 237 -5.17 -4.16 6.80
C VAL A 237 -5.04 -2.75 7.38
N ASP A 238 -3.86 -2.40 7.91
CA ASP A 238 -3.51 -1.03 8.27
C ASP A 238 -3.12 -0.22 7.03
N GLU A 239 -3.45 1.07 7.03
CA GLU A 239 -3.35 1.96 5.86
C GLU A 239 -3.96 1.31 4.60
N VAL A 240 -5.23 0.88 4.74
CA VAL A 240 -5.95 0.07 3.74
C VAL A 240 -6.08 0.74 2.37
N ASP A 241 -6.16 2.06 2.31
CA ASP A 241 -6.12 2.86 1.08
C ASP A 241 -4.77 2.74 0.38
N ASN A 242 -3.67 2.87 1.12
CA ASN A 242 -2.34 2.68 0.57
C ASN A 242 -2.14 1.26 0.01
N ILE A 243 -2.54 0.23 0.77
CA ILE A 243 -2.28 -1.17 0.38
C ILE A 243 -3.24 -1.68 -0.70
N LEU A 244 -4.55 -1.43 -0.57
CA LEU A 244 -5.57 -2.04 -1.43
C LEU A 244 -5.95 -1.20 -2.63
N ILE A 245 -5.55 0.07 -2.68
CA ILE A 245 -5.77 0.99 -3.81
C ILE A 245 -4.43 1.35 -4.45
N ASP A 246 -3.53 2.03 -3.71
CA ASP A 246 -2.30 2.56 -4.30
C ASP A 246 -1.31 1.48 -4.75
N GLU A 247 -0.98 0.54 -3.86
CA GLU A 247 -0.03 -0.54 -4.13
C GLU A 247 -0.64 -1.64 -5.00
N ALA A 248 -1.97 -1.80 -4.95
CA ALA A 248 -2.70 -2.81 -5.72
C ALA A 248 -2.60 -2.64 -7.24
N ARG A 249 -2.05 -1.53 -7.73
CA ARG A 249 -1.78 -1.26 -9.14
C ARG A 249 -0.72 -2.18 -9.76
N THR A 250 0.20 -2.70 -8.96
CA THR A 250 1.29 -3.57 -9.45
C THR A 250 1.08 -5.00 -8.97
N PRO A 251 1.06 -6.01 -9.87
CA PRO A 251 0.97 -7.40 -9.45
C PRO A 251 2.25 -7.88 -8.77
N LEU A 252 2.11 -8.87 -7.90
CA LEU A 252 3.23 -9.64 -7.36
C LEU A 252 3.61 -10.72 -8.38
N ILE A 253 4.89 -10.79 -8.74
CA ILE A 253 5.40 -11.69 -9.78
C ILE A 253 6.65 -12.39 -9.26
N ILE A 254 6.67 -13.72 -9.32
CA ILE A 254 7.90 -14.50 -9.18
C ILE A 254 8.35 -14.89 -10.59
N SER A 255 9.54 -14.42 -10.95
CA SER A 255 10.23 -14.83 -12.17
C SER A 255 11.38 -15.78 -11.83
N GLY A 256 11.63 -16.73 -12.71
CA GLY A 256 12.77 -17.64 -12.61
C GLY A 256 13.43 -17.86 -13.96
N PRO A 257 14.59 -18.52 -13.99
CA PRO A 257 15.22 -18.89 -15.25
C PRO A 257 14.27 -19.80 -16.04
N ALA A 258 14.12 -19.53 -17.34
CA ALA A 258 13.61 -20.53 -18.25
C ALA A 258 14.67 -21.63 -18.34
N HIS A 259 14.31 -22.88 -18.05
CA HIS A 259 15.17 -24.04 -18.31
C HIS A 259 15.20 -24.33 -19.82
N ASP A 260 15.67 -23.36 -20.59
CA ASP A 260 15.83 -23.47 -22.02
C ASP A 260 17.21 -23.99 -22.36
N ASN A 261 17.25 -24.85 -23.38
CA ASN A 261 18.50 -25.22 -23.99
C ASN A 261 19.03 -24.02 -24.79
N LEU A 262 19.93 -23.23 -24.18
CA LEU A 262 20.54 -22.04 -24.81
C LEU A 262 21.18 -22.33 -26.17
N GLN A 263 21.59 -23.58 -26.41
CA GLN A 263 22.12 -24.03 -27.70
C GLN A 263 21.13 -23.79 -28.85
N LYS A 264 19.82 -23.82 -28.58
CA LYS A 264 18.77 -23.58 -29.58
C LYS A 264 18.88 -22.19 -30.21
N TYR A 265 19.24 -21.15 -29.45
CA TYR A 265 19.45 -19.80 -30.00
C TYR A 265 20.64 -19.76 -30.95
N ALA A 266 21.75 -20.42 -30.59
CA ALA A 266 22.92 -20.53 -31.45
C ALA A 266 22.63 -21.37 -32.72
N ASP A 267 21.81 -22.41 -32.61
CA ASP A 267 21.43 -23.23 -33.76
C ASP A 267 20.43 -22.52 -34.67
N ALA A 268 19.46 -21.80 -34.10
CA ALA A 268 18.56 -20.92 -34.84
C ALA A 268 19.32 -19.80 -35.58
N ASP A 269 20.37 -19.22 -34.98
CA ASP A 269 21.27 -18.28 -35.65
C ASP A 269 21.98 -18.88 -36.86
N LYS A 270 22.52 -20.10 -36.72
CA LYS A 270 23.14 -20.83 -37.85
C LYS A 270 22.14 -21.10 -38.97
N LEU A 271 20.89 -21.42 -38.64
CA LEU A 271 19.83 -21.64 -39.62
C LEU A 271 19.46 -20.33 -40.33
N ALA A 272 19.20 -19.27 -39.56
CA ALA A 272 18.81 -17.97 -40.09
C ALA A 272 19.83 -17.42 -41.10
N ARG A 273 21.14 -17.60 -40.84
CA ARG A 273 22.23 -17.21 -41.77
C ARG A 273 22.24 -17.98 -43.09
N GLN A 274 21.63 -19.16 -43.15
CA GLN A 274 21.53 -19.98 -44.36
C GLN A 274 20.25 -19.70 -45.16
N LEU A 275 19.28 -19.00 -44.57
CA LEU A 275 18.06 -18.60 -45.25
C LEU A 275 18.30 -17.40 -46.16
N LYS A 276 17.59 -17.33 -47.28
CA LYS A 276 17.69 -16.26 -48.26
C LYS A 276 16.51 -15.32 -48.14
N LYS A 277 16.81 -14.03 -48.02
CA LYS A 277 15.81 -12.96 -48.04
C LYS A 277 15.03 -13.00 -49.36
N ASP A 278 13.74 -12.72 -49.29
CA ASP A 278 12.77 -12.68 -50.41
C ASP A 278 12.44 -14.05 -51.05
N ASP A 279 13.25 -15.09 -50.81
CA ASP A 279 12.93 -16.48 -51.14
C ASP A 279 12.30 -17.21 -49.93
N HIS A 280 13.03 -17.24 -48.82
CA HIS A 280 12.71 -18.03 -47.63
C HIS A 280 12.01 -17.21 -46.52
N PHE A 281 12.12 -15.88 -46.54
CA PHE A 281 11.46 -15.02 -45.57
C PHE A 281 11.26 -13.61 -46.13
N VAL A 282 10.27 -12.91 -45.59
CA VAL A 282 9.93 -11.54 -45.93
C VAL A 282 10.23 -10.63 -44.75
N VAL A 283 11.00 -9.57 -44.98
CA VAL A 283 11.30 -8.53 -43.99
C VAL A 283 10.37 -7.35 -44.23
N ASN A 284 9.58 -6.98 -43.21
CA ASN A 284 8.75 -5.80 -43.23
C ASN A 284 9.31 -4.76 -42.24
N GLU A 285 10.08 -3.81 -42.77
CA GLU A 285 10.71 -2.76 -41.96
C GLU A 285 9.68 -1.82 -41.32
N LYS A 286 8.55 -1.58 -42.00
CA LYS A 286 7.49 -0.68 -41.51
C LYS A 286 6.79 -1.26 -40.28
N ASP A 287 6.45 -2.55 -40.35
CA ASP A 287 5.79 -3.26 -39.25
C ASP A 287 6.80 -3.90 -38.29
N HIS A 288 8.10 -3.65 -38.49
CA HIS A 288 9.21 -4.14 -37.70
C HIS A 288 9.14 -5.67 -37.45
N SER A 289 8.78 -6.43 -38.49
CA SER A 289 8.58 -7.89 -38.41
C SER A 289 9.32 -8.63 -39.52
N VAL A 290 9.65 -9.90 -39.25
CA VAL A 290 10.17 -10.84 -40.23
C VAL A 290 9.32 -12.10 -40.12
N ASN A 291 8.89 -12.64 -41.27
CA ASN A 291 8.09 -13.87 -41.32
C ASN A 291 8.68 -14.82 -42.35
N LEU A 292 8.80 -16.10 -42.00
CA LEU A 292 9.14 -17.16 -42.94
C LEU A 292 8.05 -17.32 -44.03
N THR A 293 8.48 -17.65 -45.25
CA THR A 293 7.57 -18.10 -46.32
C THR A 293 7.32 -19.61 -46.19
N ASP A 294 6.30 -20.15 -46.86
CA ASP A 294 6.05 -21.60 -46.90
C ASP A 294 7.29 -22.39 -47.37
N ASP A 295 8.00 -21.87 -48.37
CA ASP A 295 9.23 -22.48 -48.87
C ASP A 295 10.38 -22.33 -47.87
N GLY A 296 10.44 -21.22 -47.15
CA GLY A 296 11.39 -21.01 -46.05
C GLY A 296 11.18 -21.97 -44.88
N ILE A 297 9.94 -22.24 -44.49
CA ILE A 297 9.60 -23.23 -43.47
C ILE A 297 10.14 -24.60 -43.88
N ARG A 298 9.81 -25.07 -45.10
CA ARG A 298 10.27 -26.38 -45.58
C ARG A 298 11.80 -26.45 -45.70
N HIS A 299 12.46 -25.36 -46.07
CA HIS A 299 13.91 -25.31 -46.15
C HIS A 299 14.55 -25.35 -44.76
N ALA A 300 14.00 -24.58 -43.81
CA ALA A 300 14.45 -24.56 -42.43
C ALA A 300 14.24 -25.91 -41.73
N GLU A 301 13.12 -26.60 -41.95
CA GLU A 301 12.86 -27.95 -41.41
C GLU A 301 13.95 -28.95 -41.85
N LYS A 302 14.33 -28.91 -43.14
CA LYS A 302 15.42 -29.74 -43.68
C LYS A 302 16.77 -29.41 -43.06
N LEU A 303 17.08 -28.14 -42.89
CA LEU A 303 18.34 -27.70 -42.28
C LEU A 303 18.40 -28.05 -40.78
N ALA A 304 17.26 -27.98 -40.08
CA ALA A 304 17.11 -28.39 -38.68
C ALA A 304 17.09 -29.92 -38.50
N GLY A 305 16.94 -30.69 -39.58
CA GLY A 305 16.90 -32.14 -39.56
C GLY A 305 15.61 -32.72 -38.98
N VAL A 306 14.50 -31.97 -39.06
CA VAL A 306 13.19 -32.37 -38.54
C VAL A 306 12.17 -32.56 -39.66
N GLU A 307 11.20 -33.46 -39.48
CA GLU A 307 10.16 -33.71 -40.47
C GLU A 307 9.18 -32.54 -40.55
N SER A 308 8.80 -31.97 -39.40
CA SER A 308 8.08 -30.71 -39.34
C SER A 308 8.30 -29.93 -38.05
N PHE A 309 8.20 -28.61 -38.12
CA PHE A 309 8.14 -27.74 -36.94
C PHE A 309 6.82 -27.84 -36.17
N TYR A 310 5.74 -28.33 -36.80
CA TYR A 310 4.42 -28.43 -36.17
C TYR A 310 4.18 -29.75 -35.42
N THR A 311 5.20 -30.57 -35.24
CA THR A 311 5.16 -31.78 -34.40
C THR A 311 5.53 -31.46 -32.94
N ALA A 312 4.96 -32.20 -32.00
CA ALA A 312 5.29 -32.07 -30.57
C ALA A 312 6.82 -32.16 -30.36
N GLY A 313 7.39 -31.17 -29.66
CA GLY A 313 8.83 -31.04 -29.41
C GLY A 313 9.58 -30.09 -30.36
N ASN A 314 9.01 -29.69 -31.50
CA ASN A 314 9.65 -28.78 -32.47
C ASN A 314 8.95 -27.42 -32.63
N MET A 315 7.86 -27.18 -31.89
CA MET A 315 6.98 -26.01 -32.07
C MET A 315 7.66 -24.67 -31.74
N GLU A 316 8.79 -24.68 -31.07
CA GLU A 316 9.57 -23.48 -30.72
C GLU A 316 10.46 -22.99 -31.88
N TRP A 317 10.80 -23.84 -32.85
CA TRP A 317 11.71 -23.51 -33.94
C TRP A 317 11.28 -22.29 -34.77
N PRO A 318 10.01 -22.15 -35.20
CA PRO A 318 9.59 -20.99 -35.98
C PRO A 318 9.83 -19.68 -35.24
N HIS A 319 9.50 -19.61 -33.95
CA HIS A 319 9.69 -18.42 -33.12
C HIS A 319 11.17 -18.07 -32.95
N LEU A 320 12.03 -19.06 -32.68
CA LEU A 320 13.48 -18.86 -32.55
C LEU A 320 14.11 -18.37 -33.86
N ILE A 321 13.69 -18.93 -35.00
CA ILE A 321 14.19 -18.52 -36.33
C ILE A 321 13.70 -17.11 -36.65
N ASP A 322 12.43 -16.80 -36.42
CA ASP A 322 11.87 -15.47 -36.64
C ASP A 322 12.62 -14.41 -35.80
N ASN A 323 12.91 -14.70 -34.53
CA ASN A 323 13.70 -13.81 -33.68
C ASN A 323 15.15 -13.66 -34.14
N SER A 324 15.78 -14.73 -34.60
CA SER A 324 17.11 -14.63 -35.19
C SER A 324 17.11 -13.80 -36.47
N LEU A 325 16.14 -14.00 -37.36
CA LEU A 325 15.98 -13.18 -38.57
C LEU A 325 15.70 -11.71 -38.22
N LYS A 326 14.83 -11.43 -37.24
CA LYS A 326 14.64 -10.05 -36.73
C LYS A 326 15.97 -9.47 -36.24
N ALA A 327 16.74 -10.22 -35.43
CA ALA A 327 18.03 -9.79 -34.94
C ALA A 327 19.00 -9.45 -36.09
N HIS A 328 19.02 -10.22 -37.17
CA HIS A 328 19.88 -9.98 -38.34
C HIS A 328 19.45 -8.78 -39.20
N PHE A 329 18.15 -8.64 -39.47
CA PHE A 329 17.65 -7.73 -40.49
C PHE A 329 17.06 -6.42 -39.95
N LEU A 330 16.57 -6.40 -38.71
CA LEU A 330 15.89 -5.25 -38.13
C LEU A 330 16.68 -4.58 -36.99
N TYR A 331 17.51 -5.35 -36.28
CA TYR A 331 18.34 -4.82 -35.18
C TYR A 331 19.79 -4.65 -35.62
N LYS A 332 20.26 -3.42 -35.69
CA LYS A 332 21.58 -3.03 -36.17
C LYS A 332 22.48 -2.56 -35.03
N THR A 333 23.73 -2.99 -35.06
CA THR A 333 24.80 -2.50 -34.19
C THR A 333 25.00 -1.00 -34.40
N ASP A 334 25.30 -0.28 -33.32
CA ASP A 334 25.44 1.19 -33.24
C ASP A 334 24.16 2.00 -33.54
N VAL A 335 23.02 1.33 -33.70
CA VAL A 335 21.70 1.96 -33.87
C VAL A 335 20.72 1.49 -32.82
N ASN A 336 20.50 0.17 -32.73
CA ASN A 336 19.57 -0.43 -31.78
C ASN A 336 20.29 -0.93 -30.51
N TYR A 337 21.57 -1.28 -30.63
CA TYR A 337 22.41 -1.75 -29.53
C TYR A 337 23.88 -1.54 -29.81
N VAL A 338 24.70 -1.65 -28.76
CA VAL A 338 26.16 -1.76 -28.85
C VAL A 338 26.63 -3.03 -28.13
N VAL A 339 27.78 -3.55 -28.54
CA VAL A 339 28.45 -4.66 -27.86
C VAL A 339 29.54 -4.09 -26.96
N ARG A 340 29.45 -4.32 -25.64
CA ARG A 340 30.44 -3.84 -24.66
C ARG A 340 30.62 -4.86 -23.56
N ASP A 341 31.88 -5.12 -23.18
CA ASP A 341 32.24 -6.06 -22.12
C ASP A 341 31.58 -7.44 -22.29
N ASP A 342 31.55 -7.94 -23.53
CA ASP A 342 30.91 -9.21 -23.93
C ASP A 342 29.40 -9.26 -23.62
N LYS A 343 28.72 -8.11 -23.70
CA LYS A 343 27.27 -7.97 -23.47
C LYS A 343 26.63 -7.06 -24.51
N ILE A 344 25.35 -7.31 -24.77
CA ILE A 344 24.50 -6.42 -25.55
C ILE A 344 23.93 -5.34 -24.64
N ILE A 345 24.13 -4.08 -24.99
CA ILE A 345 23.52 -2.92 -24.31
C ILE A 345 22.60 -2.21 -25.31
N ILE A 346 21.32 -2.08 -24.96
CA ILE A 346 20.32 -1.45 -25.83
C ILE A 346 20.58 0.05 -25.91
N VAL A 347 20.48 0.61 -27.12
CA VAL A 347 20.55 2.05 -27.37
C VAL A 347 19.14 2.60 -27.50
N ASP A 348 18.82 3.65 -26.75
CA ASP A 348 17.59 4.42 -26.97
C ASP A 348 17.69 5.15 -28.32
N GLN A 349 16.79 4.82 -29.25
CA GLN A 349 16.80 5.36 -30.61
C GLN A 349 16.51 6.87 -30.68
N PHE A 350 15.88 7.45 -29.66
CA PHE A 350 15.58 8.88 -29.63
C PHE A 350 16.71 9.70 -29.02
N THR A 351 17.37 9.16 -27.99
CA THR A 351 18.34 9.91 -27.19
C THR A 351 19.79 9.47 -27.39
N GLY A 352 20.02 8.31 -28.02
CA GLY A 352 21.34 7.69 -28.16
C GLY A 352 21.94 7.18 -26.85
N ARG A 353 21.17 7.21 -25.74
CA ARG A 353 21.65 6.77 -24.43
C ARG A 353 21.70 5.25 -24.34
N LEU A 354 22.74 4.75 -23.66
CA LEU A 354 22.88 3.33 -23.32
C LEU A 354 21.92 2.99 -22.18
N MET A 355 21.11 1.94 -22.36
CA MET A 355 20.13 1.45 -21.39
C MET A 355 20.64 0.18 -20.71
N ASP A 356 21.56 0.36 -19.77
CA ASP A 356 22.10 -0.75 -18.97
C ASP A 356 21.00 -1.45 -18.15
N GLY A 357 21.03 -2.79 -18.14
CA GLY A 357 20.06 -3.62 -17.42
C GLY A 357 18.73 -3.87 -18.15
N ARG A 358 18.50 -3.23 -19.30
CA ARG A 358 17.31 -3.45 -20.12
C ARG A 358 17.54 -4.59 -21.13
N GLN A 359 16.54 -5.45 -21.31
CA GLN A 359 16.55 -6.54 -22.30
C GLN A 359 15.30 -6.45 -23.18
N TRP A 360 15.40 -6.93 -24.42
CA TRP A 360 14.21 -7.17 -25.23
C TRP A 360 13.56 -8.47 -24.78
N SER A 361 12.23 -8.50 -24.75
CA SER A 361 11.44 -9.66 -24.34
C SER A 361 11.36 -10.73 -25.44
N ASP A 362 10.80 -11.89 -25.09
CA ASP A 362 10.33 -12.92 -26.02
C ASP A 362 11.42 -13.50 -26.94
N GLY A 363 12.58 -13.92 -26.40
CA GLY A 363 13.65 -14.55 -27.20
C GLY A 363 14.58 -13.58 -27.93
N LEU A 364 14.18 -12.32 -28.11
CA LEU A 364 14.89 -11.43 -29.03
C LEU A 364 16.27 -10.99 -28.50
N HIS A 365 16.42 -10.75 -27.20
CA HIS A 365 17.71 -10.36 -26.65
C HIS A 365 18.75 -11.47 -26.78
N GLN A 366 18.33 -12.71 -26.51
CA GLN A 366 19.11 -13.93 -26.66
C GLN A 366 19.46 -14.17 -28.13
N ALA A 367 18.54 -13.88 -29.06
CA ALA A 367 18.81 -13.96 -30.50
C ALA A 367 19.87 -12.93 -30.96
N VAL A 368 19.85 -11.70 -30.43
CA VAL A 368 20.89 -10.70 -30.69
C VAL A 368 22.23 -11.10 -30.03
N GLU A 369 22.20 -11.64 -28.81
CA GLU A 369 23.39 -12.20 -28.15
C GLU A 369 24.01 -13.33 -28.99
N ALA A 370 23.19 -14.24 -29.53
CA ALA A 370 23.62 -15.32 -30.43
C ALA A 370 24.20 -14.79 -31.75
N LYS A 371 23.56 -13.79 -32.36
CA LYS A 371 24.02 -13.14 -33.59
C LYS A 371 25.42 -12.54 -33.46
N GLU A 372 25.69 -11.87 -32.35
CA GLU A 372 26.97 -11.20 -32.07
C GLU A 372 28.01 -12.15 -31.47
N GLY A 373 27.63 -13.39 -31.15
CA GLY A 373 28.53 -14.40 -30.58
C GLY A 373 28.95 -14.12 -29.14
N VAL A 374 28.18 -13.31 -28.40
CA VAL A 374 28.41 -13.03 -26.97
C VAL A 374 27.75 -14.10 -26.10
N LYS A 375 28.07 -14.13 -24.81
CA LYS A 375 27.46 -15.07 -23.87
C LYS A 375 25.94 -14.85 -23.75
N ILE A 376 25.17 -15.82 -24.26
CA ILE A 376 23.71 -15.84 -24.16
C ILE A 376 23.28 -16.02 -22.70
N LYS A 377 22.40 -15.14 -22.23
CA LYS A 377 21.80 -15.24 -20.89
C LYS A 377 20.51 -16.05 -20.93
N GLU A 378 20.25 -16.80 -19.87
CA GLU A 378 18.95 -17.45 -19.68
C GLU A 378 17.82 -16.41 -19.69
N GLU A 379 16.72 -16.76 -20.36
CA GLU A 379 15.51 -15.95 -20.27
C GLU A 379 14.96 -15.98 -18.85
N THR A 380 14.28 -14.91 -18.46
CA THR A 380 13.46 -14.93 -17.25
C THR A 380 12.01 -15.13 -17.67
N GLN A 381 11.37 -16.15 -17.10
CA GLN A 381 9.94 -16.39 -17.30
C GLN A 381 9.17 -16.15 -16.00
N THR A 382 7.92 -15.72 -16.11
CA THR A 382 7.01 -15.62 -14.96
C THR A 382 6.57 -17.02 -14.54
N LEU A 383 6.92 -17.43 -13.32
CA LEU A 383 6.53 -18.70 -12.73
C LEU A 383 5.19 -18.62 -12.00
N ALA A 384 4.95 -17.49 -11.31
CA ALA A 384 3.71 -17.27 -10.57
C ALA A 384 3.39 -15.78 -10.50
N THR A 385 2.11 -15.43 -10.54
CA THR A 385 1.63 -14.04 -10.45
C THR A 385 0.29 -13.95 -9.73
N ILE A 386 0.10 -12.89 -8.95
CA ILE A 386 -1.19 -12.52 -8.36
C ILE A 386 -1.25 -11.01 -8.13
N THR A 387 -2.42 -10.40 -8.33
CA THR A 387 -2.64 -9.01 -7.90
C THR A 387 -2.97 -8.97 -6.42
N LEU A 388 -2.60 -7.90 -5.70
CA LEU A 388 -3.00 -7.74 -4.30
C LEU A 388 -4.53 -7.82 -4.13
N GLN A 389 -5.28 -7.27 -5.09
CA GLN A 389 -6.75 -7.35 -5.10
C GLN A 389 -7.24 -8.80 -5.06
N ASN A 390 -6.70 -9.66 -5.91
CA ASN A 390 -7.08 -11.07 -5.96
C ASN A 390 -6.57 -11.84 -4.75
N TYR A 391 -5.38 -11.52 -4.24
CA TYR A 391 -4.84 -12.14 -3.03
C TYR A 391 -5.73 -11.90 -1.81
N PHE A 392 -6.11 -10.63 -1.54
CA PHE A 392 -6.94 -10.31 -0.38
C PHE A 392 -8.37 -10.85 -0.48
N LYS A 393 -8.90 -11.05 -1.69
CA LYS A 393 -10.19 -11.74 -1.91
C LYS A 393 -10.20 -13.21 -1.49
N LEU A 394 -9.04 -13.84 -1.29
CA LEU A 394 -8.95 -15.23 -0.85
C LEU A 394 -9.24 -15.40 0.65
N TYR A 395 -9.16 -14.33 1.44
CA TYR A 395 -9.45 -14.39 2.87
C TYR A 395 -10.95 -14.57 3.11
N LYS A 396 -11.31 -15.35 4.14
CA LYS A 396 -12.72 -15.50 4.54
C LYS A 396 -13.34 -14.19 5.03
N LYS A 397 -12.54 -13.36 5.68
CA LYS A 397 -12.91 -12.01 6.11
C LYS A 397 -11.73 -11.06 5.92
N ILE A 398 -12.00 -9.86 5.44
CA ILE A 398 -11.05 -8.76 5.34
C ILE A 398 -11.65 -7.52 5.97
N SER A 399 -10.81 -6.72 6.61
CA SER A 399 -11.15 -5.44 7.21
C SER A 399 -9.96 -4.51 7.07
N GLY A 400 -10.16 -3.22 7.30
CA GLY A 400 -9.05 -2.29 7.27
C GLY A 400 -9.28 -1.01 8.05
N MET A 401 -8.20 -0.28 8.26
CA MET A 401 -8.23 1.00 8.95
C MET A 401 -7.32 2.00 8.25
N THR A 402 -7.72 3.27 8.23
CA THR A 402 -6.94 4.38 7.66
C THR A 402 -7.52 5.71 8.14
N GLY A 403 -6.83 6.81 7.89
CA GLY A 403 -7.36 8.16 8.12
C GLY A 403 -8.18 8.73 6.96
N THR A 404 -8.17 8.09 5.79
CA THR A 404 -8.57 8.71 4.50
C THR A 404 -9.31 7.77 3.55
N ALA A 405 -10.20 6.89 4.03
CA ALA A 405 -10.88 5.89 3.20
C ALA A 405 -12.17 6.37 2.52
N LEU A 406 -12.83 7.41 3.03
CA LEU A 406 -14.16 7.84 2.57
C LEU A 406 -14.15 8.28 1.10
N THR A 407 -13.04 8.84 0.62
CA THR A 407 -12.89 9.23 -0.79
C THR A 407 -12.91 8.02 -1.71
N GLU A 408 -12.33 6.90 -1.27
CA GLU A 408 -12.22 5.64 -2.02
C GLU A 408 -13.33 4.62 -1.67
N ALA A 409 -14.35 5.02 -0.90
CA ALA A 409 -15.38 4.12 -0.38
C ALA A 409 -16.09 3.30 -1.48
N ARG A 410 -16.29 3.89 -2.65
CA ARG A 410 -16.91 3.21 -3.79
C ARG A 410 -16.01 2.10 -4.35
N GLU A 411 -14.72 2.36 -4.47
CA GLU A 411 -13.76 1.38 -4.99
C GLU A 411 -13.63 0.19 -4.02
N PHE A 412 -13.58 0.45 -2.72
CA PHE A 412 -13.60 -0.60 -1.70
C PHE A 412 -14.84 -1.48 -1.79
N TRP A 413 -16.02 -0.91 -2.00
CA TRP A 413 -17.24 -1.68 -2.17
C TRP A 413 -17.24 -2.47 -3.48
N ASP A 414 -16.87 -1.84 -4.60
CA ASP A 414 -16.93 -2.46 -5.92
C ASP A 414 -15.96 -3.64 -6.03
N ILE A 415 -14.76 -3.51 -5.47
CA ILE A 415 -13.70 -4.53 -5.53
C ILE A 415 -13.83 -5.54 -4.39
N TYR A 416 -13.88 -5.08 -3.14
CA TYR A 416 -13.72 -5.91 -1.94
C TYR A 416 -15.01 -6.14 -1.14
N LYS A 417 -16.10 -5.44 -1.48
CA LYS A 417 -17.37 -5.46 -0.75
C LYS A 417 -17.23 -4.99 0.71
N MET A 418 -16.27 -4.11 0.98
CA MET A 418 -16.09 -3.48 2.28
C MET A 418 -16.75 -2.10 2.31
N ASN A 419 -17.59 -1.85 3.31
CA ASN A 419 -18.12 -0.51 3.58
C ASN A 419 -17.10 0.31 4.39
N VAL A 420 -17.06 1.62 4.17
CA VAL A 420 -16.26 2.56 4.97
C VAL A 420 -17.15 3.21 6.03
N VAL A 421 -16.71 3.20 7.28
CA VAL A 421 -17.38 3.85 8.42
C VAL A 421 -16.44 4.89 9.00
N ALA A 422 -16.84 6.15 8.97
CA ALA A 422 -16.10 7.24 9.60
C ALA A 422 -16.40 7.27 11.10
N ILE A 423 -15.36 6.98 11.88
CA ILE A 423 -15.42 6.91 13.33
C ILE A 423 -15.29 8.33 13.90
N PRO A 424 -16.16 8.74 14.85
CA PRO A 424 -16.01 10.04 15.50
C PRO A 424 -14.69 10.12 16.26
N THR A 425 -14.11 11.32 16.36
CA THR A 425 -12.89 11.55 17.13
C THR A 425 -13.18 11.51 18.63
N ASN A 426 -12.26 10.97 19.43
CA ASN A 426 -12.43 10.93 20.90
C ASN A 426 -12.50 12.34 21.51
N ARG A 427 -11.82 13.30 20.90
CA ARG A 427 -11.86 14.72 21.27
C ARG A 427 -12.29 15.55 20.06
N PRO A 428 -13.01 16.68 20.26
CA PRO A 428 -13.33 17.59 19.16
C PRO A 428 -12.05 18.07 18.47
N MET A 429 -11.99 17.91 17.14
CA MET A 429 -10.85 18.37 16.34
C MET A 429 -10.78 19.91 16.40
N ARG A 430 -9.59 20.43 16.73
CA ARG A 430 -9.28 21.88 16.78
C ARG A 430 -8.19 22.29 15.78
N ARG A 431 -7.81 21.38 14.88
CA ARG A 431 -6.83 21.66 13.84
C ARG A 431 -7.39 22.73 12.91
N ALA A 432 -6.67 23.82 12.73
CA ALA A 432 -6.98 24.82 11.73
C ALA A 432 -6.40 24.36 10.39
N GLU A 433 -7.24 24.31 9.35
CA GLU A 433 -6.85 24.01 7.99
C GLU A 433 -6.88 25.30 7.18
N PHE A 434 -5.71 25.73 6.70
CA PHE A 434 -5.57 26.91 5.87
C PHE A 434 -5.74 26.53 4.39
N ARG A 435 -6.10 27.52 3.56
CA ARG A 435 -6.23 27.31 2.11
C ARG A 435 -4.85 27.17 1.46
N ASP A 436 -4.80 26.40 0.38
CA ASP A 436 -3.59 26.25 -0.41
C ASP A 436 -3.08 27.59 -0.96
N VAL A 437 -1.77 27.80 -0.87
CA VAL A 437 -1.08 28.96 -1.44
C VAL A 437 -0.31 28.52 -2.69
N ILE A 438 -0.69 29.07 -3.84
CA ILE A 438 -0.16 28.67 -5.15
C ILE A 438 0.80 29.75 -5.67
N TYR A 439 1.99 29.33 -6.07
CA TYR A 439 3.02 30.20 -6.65
C TYR A 439 3.24 29.86 -8.13
N LEU A 440 3.55 30.89 -8.94
CA LEU A 440 3.83 30.73 -10.36
C LEU A 440 5.09 29.90 -10.63
N GLU A 441 6.12 30.08 -9.80
CA GLU A 441 7.39 29.38 -9.93
C GLU A 441 7.78 28.67 -8.63
N GLU A 442 8.44 27.52 -8.78
CA GLU A 442 8.80 26.65 -7.67
C GLU A 442 9.75 27.32 -6.65
N ARG A 443 10.71 28.13 -7.12
CA ARG A 443 11.63 28.86 -6.22
C ARG A 443 10.90 29.80 -5.25
N TYR A 444 9.80 30.43 -5.69
CA TYR A 444 9.03 31.33 -4.83
C TYR A 444 8.20 30.56 -3.81
N LYS A 445 7.70 29.37 -4.18
CA LYS A 445 7.06 28.43 -3.25
C LYS A 445 8.02 28.02 -2.15
N PHE A 446 9.21 27.50 -2.48
CA PHE A 446 10.16 27.03 -1.48
C PHE A 446 10.68 28.16 -0.60
N LYS A 447 10.93 29.34 -1.17
CA LYS A 447 11.26 30.53 -0.40
C LYS A 447 10.14 30.85 0.62
N ALA A 448 8.89 30.89 0.18
CA ALA A 448 7.77 31.19 1.06
C ALA A 448 7.60 30.15 2.18
N VAL A 449 7.77 28.86 1.88
CA VAL A 449 7.77 27.80 2.90
C VAL A 449 8.89 28.04 3.92
N ALA A 450 10.10 28.34 3.48
CA ALA A 450 11.22 28.60 4.39
C ALA A 450 10.99 29.86 5.25
N ASP A 451 10.51 30.95 4.64
CA ASP A 451 10.17 32.19 5.33
C ASP A 451 9.07 31.93 6.40
N GLU A 452 8.07 31.07 6.11
CA GLU A 452 7.03 30.67 7.04
C GLU A 452 7.58 29.80 8.20
N VAL A 453 8.45 28.82 7.91
CA VAL A 453 9.12 28.02 8.94
C VAL A 453 9.96 28.91 9.86
N GLU A 454 10.73 29.84 9.30
CA GLU A 454 11.52 30.81 10.05
C GLU A 454 10.62 31.68 10.94
N GLN A 455 9.51 32.19 10.39
CA GLN A 455 8.54 33.00 11.12
C GLN A 455 7.97 32.24 12.33
N MET A 456 7.52 31.00 12.13
CA MET A 456 6.95 30.17 13.20
C MET A 456 7.96 29.81 14.28
N ASN A 457 9.25 29.73 13.93
CA ASN A 457 10.32 29.41 14.86
C ASN A 457 10.79 30.64 15.65
N LYS A 458 11.00 31.78 15.00
CA LYS A 458 11.65 32.96 15.60
C LYS A 458 10.71 33.94 16.27
N TRP A 459 9.46 34.03 15.83
CA TRP A 459 8.56 35.12 16.21
C TRP A 459 7.23 34.62 16.79
N ASP A 460 6.72 35.40 17.73
CA ASP A 460 5.33 35.33 18.15
C ASP A 460 4.45 35.96 17.07
N THR A 461 3.24 35.43 16.90
CA THR A 461 2.26 35.92 15.93
C THR A 461 0.93 36.18 16.63
N LEU A 462 0.48 37.43 16.59
CA LEU A 462 -0.88 37.81 17.01
C LEU A 462 -1.80 37.67 15.80
N ILE A 463 -2.81 36.81 15.91
CA ILE A 463 -3.91 36.72 14.96
C ILE A 463 -5.01 37.63 15.46
N MET A 464 -5.29 38.69 14.74
CA MET A 464 -6.32 39.68 15.07
C MET A 464 -7.71 39.17 14.67
N ASN A 465 -8.78 39.72 15.27
CA ASN A 465 -10.16 39.32 14.97
C ASN A 465 -10.58 39.59 13.51
N ASN A 466 -9.95 40.55 12.85
CA ASN A 466 -10.14 40.86 11.43
C ASN A 466 -9.36 39.94 10.48
N GLY A 467 -8.53 39.03 11.02
CA GLY A 467 -7.70 38.11 10.25
C GLY A 467 -6.27 38.60 9.98
N ASP A 468 -5.91 39.82 10.40
CA ASP A 468 -4.54 40.32 10.23
C ASP A 468 -3.58 39.58 11.16
N GLU A 469 -2.36 39.36 10.67
CA GLU A 469 -1.28 38.75 11.43
C GLU A 469 -0.23 39.81 11.78
N ILE A 470 0.10 39.92 13.06
CA ILE A 470 1.12 40.83 13.58
C ILE A 470 2.26 40.00 14.16
N ILE A 471 3.46 40.19 13.61
CA ILE A 471 4.62 39.35 13.89
C ILE A 471 5.64 40.13 14.73
N GLY A 472 6.13 39.52 15.80
CA GLY A 472 7.15 40.13 16.64
C GLY A 472 7.44 39.30 17.88
N LYS A 473 7.95 39.94 18.93
CA LYS A 473 8.21 39.30 20.21
C LYS A 473 7.29 39.88 21.28
N VAL A 474 6.43 39.07 21.86
CA VAL A 474 5.56 39.46 22.98
C VAL A 474 6.44 39.73 24.19
N GLU A 475 6.45 40.98 24.66
CA GLU A 475 7.20 41.39 25.86
C GLU A 475 6.33 41.29 27.12
N SER A 476 5.02 41.52 27.02
CA SER A 476 4.08 41.36 28.13
C SER A 476 2.65 41.06 27.66
N GLU A 477 1.95 40.24 28.44
CA GLU A 477 0.52 39.99 28.32
C GLU A 477 -0.14 40.31 29.67
N SER A 478 -1.19 41.12 29.63
CA SER A 478 -2.02 41.51 30.79
C SER A 478 -3.50 41.37 30.43
N ASP A 479 -4.38 41.39 31.43
CA ASP A 479 -5.83 41.15 31.24
C ASP A 479 -6.49 42.07 30.20
N GLY A 480 -5.93 43.26 29.94
CA GLY A 480 -6.45 44.20 28.94
C GLY A 480 -5.57 44.39 27.69
N THR A 481 -4.27 44.15 27.78
CA THR A 481 -3.31 44.61 26.77
C THR A 481 -2.19 43.61 26.53
N VAL A 482 -1.80 43.47 25.26
CA VAL A 482 -0.60 42.74 24.81
C VAL A 482 0.40 43.72 24.22
N VAL A 483 1.64 43.69 24.69
CA VAL A 483 2.73 44.50 24.16
C VAL A 483 3.68 43.61 23.36
N LEU A 484 3.88 43.95 22.10
CA LEU A 484 4.72 43.22 21.16
C LEU A 484 5.78 44.15 20.57
N LEU A 485 7.02 43.65 20.49
CA LEU A 485 8.11 44.27 19.76
C LEU A 485 8.06 43.77 18.30
N ALA A 486 7.63 44.63 17.37
CA ALA A 486 7.41 44.25 15.98
C ALA A 486 8.71 43.78 15.30
N ALA A 487 8.63 42.69 14.53
CA ALA A 487 9.80 42.06 13.91
C ALA A 487 10.47 42.95 12.86
N ASP A 488 9.67 43.73 12.12
CA ASP A 488 10.09 44.58 11.01
C ASP A 488 10.59 45.95 11.47
N THR A 489 9.84 46.65 12.32
CA THR A 489 10.13 48.02 12.74
C THR A 489 10.95 48.10 14.01
N ARG A 490 11.03 46.99 14.79
CA ARG A 490 11.59 46.95 16.14
C ARG A 490 10.98 47.98 17.10
N LYS A 491 9.74 48.40 16.84
CA LYS A 491 8.99 49.29 17.71
C LYS A 491 8.08 48.50 18.63
N ARG A 492 7.85 49.07 19.81
CA ARG A 492 6.85 48.55 20.76
C ARG A 492 5.47 48.97 20.29
N GLU A 493 4.62 47.99 20.10
CA GLU A 493 3.23 48.15 19.71
C GLU A 493 2.34 47.52 20.78
N SER A 494 1.22 48.18 21.07
CA SER A 494 0.31 47.82 22.15
C SER A 494 -1.06 47.55 21.57
N PHE A 495 -1.56 46.34 21.80
CA PHE A 495 -2.82 45.86 21.25
C PHE A 495 -3.80 45.54 22.38
N GLN A 496 -5.08 45.85 22.19
CA GLN A 496 -6.12 45.44 23.14
C GLN A 496 -6.30 43.92 23.06
N ARG A 497 -6.35 43.25 24.21
CA ARG A 497 -6.49 41.78 24.26
C ARG A 497 -7.79 41.30 23.60
N SER A 498 -8.84 42.12 23.64
CA SER A 498 -10.14 41.89 23.00
C SER A 498 -10.06 41.78 21.48
N ASP A 499 -9.07 42.43 20.86
CA ASP A 499 -8.92 42.50 19.40
C ASP A 499 -8.08 41.33 18.86
N ILE A 500 -7.45 40.57 19.75
CA ILE A 500 -6.59 39.44 19.43
C ILE A 500 -7.39 38.15 19.57
N LYS A 501 -7.60 37.48 18.44
CA LYS A 501 -8.24 36.17 18.36
C LYS A 501 -7.36 35.08 18.97
N GLN A 502 -6.07 35.08 18.66
CA GLN A 502 -5.12 34.05 19.09
C GLN A 502 -3.70 34.60 19.15
N ILE A 503 -2.92 34.12 20.12
CA ILE A 503 -1.48 34.39 20.23
C ILE A 503 -0.76 33.07 19.97
N ASN A 504 0.05 33.04 18.93
CA ASN A 504 0.91 31.91 18.61
C ASN A 504 2.33 32.25 19.05
N VAL A 505 2.86 31.53 20.02
CA VAL A 505 4.22 31.75 20.53
C VAL A 505 5.25 31.23 19.53
N ALA A 506 6.44 31.83 19.52
CA ALA A 506 7.60 31.34 18.81
C ALA A 506 8.00 29.90 19.23
N GLY A 507 8.80 29.22 18.40
CA GLY A 507 9.28 27.86 18.67
C GLY A 507 8.24 26.76 18.46
N ARG A 508 7.22 27.01 17.61
CA ARG A 508 6.23 25.99 17.25
C ARG A 508 6.91 24.85 16.48
N PRO A 509 6.61 23.57 16.78
CA PRO A 509 7.09 22.46 15.98
C PRO A 509 6.43 22.51 14.59
N VAL A 510 7.25 22.40 13.54
CA VAL A 510 6.79 22.40 12.15
C VAL A 510 7.23 21.09 11.48
N LEU A 511 6.31 20.47 10.76
CA LEU A 511 6.60 19.32 9.88
C LEU A 511 6.43 19.77 8.43
N VAL A 512 7.51 19.71 7.65
CA VAL A 512 7.47 19.99 6.21
C VAL A 512 7.47 18.66 5.45
N GLY A 513 6.36 18.36 4.79
CA GLY A 513 6.25 17.21 3.90
C GLY A 513 6.70 17.57 2.49
N THR A 514 7.48 16.71 1.84
CA THR A 514 7.87 16.85 0.44
C THR A 514 7.58 15.54 -0.32
N VAL A 515 7.68 15.59 -1.65
CA VAL A 515 7.40 14.45 -2.55
C VAL A 515 8.67 13.74 -3.04
N SER A 516 9.86 14.25 -2.73
CA SER A 516 11.12 13.62 -3.10
C SER A 516 12.28 14.02 -2.17
N ILE A 517 13.33 13.20 -2.16
CA ILE A 517 14.56 13.48 -1.41
C ILE A 517 15.20 14.78 -1.90
N GLU A 518 15.31 14.96 -3.22
CA GLU A 518 15.86 16.20 -3.83
C GLU A 518 15.11 17.46 -3.35
N LYS A 519 13.77 17.41 -3.26
CA LYS A 519 13.00 18.56 -2.74
C LYS A 519 13.18 18.76 -1.24
N SER A 520 13.44 17.69 -0.49
CA SER A 520 13.79 17.77 0.94
C SER A 520 15.16 18.42 1.15
N GLU A 521 16.14 18.07 0.33
CA GLU A 521 17.46 18.71 0.33
C GLU A 521 17.34 20.17 -0.08
N LEU A 522 16.58 20.48 -1.13
CA LEU A 522 16.33 21.84 -1.59
C LEU A 522 15.74 22.71 -0.48
N ILE A 523 14.67 22.29 0.21
CA ILE A 523 14.11 23.10 1.31
C ILE A 523 15.12 23.22 2.47
N SER A 524 15.93 22.19 2.73
CA SER A 524 16.96 22.26 3.75
C SER A 524 17.99 23.36 3.45
N GLU A 525 18.36 23.57 2.18
CA GLU A 525 19.28 24.65 1.78
C GLU A 525 18.70 26.05 2.04
N TYR A 526 17.38 26.22 1.98
CA TYR A 526 16.72 27.50 2.31
C TYR A 526 16.62 27.75 3.83
N LEU A 527 16.74 26.69 4.65
CA LEU A 527 16.59 26.76 6.12
C LEU A 527 17.92 26.93 6.86
N VAL A 528 19.05 26.82 6.16
CA VAL A 528 20.41 27.12 6.67
C VAL A 528 20.67 28.62 6.61
#